data_AF-A0A936MM03-F1
#
_entry.id   AF-A0A936MM03-F1
#
_cell.length_a   1.000
_cell.length_b   1.000
_cell.length_c   1.000
_cell.angle_alpha   90.00
_cell.angle_beta   90.00
_cell.angle_gamma   90.00
#
_symmetry.space_group_name_H-M   'P 1'
#
loop_
_entity.id
_entity.type
_entity.pdbx_description
1 polymer ?
#
loop_
_entity_poly.entity_id
_entity_poly.type
_entity_poly.pdbx_seq_one_letter_code
_entity_poly.pdbx_strand_id
1 'polypeptide(L)'
;MTHADHFLSRLDRVSLPHVELALSLYRDDELLRYILQSVRLPEQAERVAIALKDGADAPYIIVTRDGKFVTCLGEGMSPGELPVISRGQVDGITNRVEAHRDRLAERQKMFGQGGQTRAIARRIYDRGNDLSREEFMAYASWQPILAPHFFKFMIDCGELAINAREALVGVLKRTDKPRPGWNDKLHEYWKMSYACSHFAVLAAMGTKSPFEGVVIQGTDRPIDSLISGFTMLDGIFSMCVKGLFSIAKIGKPLLPFYKQQYEQAHTQVDLRQALLSLIGIAARHGKLRTEVKKTLLPVPPRRTSGFSQYNHTVATIAERSLDEMDESDTMTALIGAMLALELTKSQRKGSPFHFEDITKVPSDLARSLSFTITSDVNDPEVFAKLLLIAPIAARAAPEDLYLPKAFIEVYRKPWRPEDSLALLESYKEELRMPVPKPKGPTRNGPCPCGSGKKYKRCCSE
;
A
#
# COMPACT_ATOMS: atom_id res chain seq x y z
N MET A 1 53.29 5.55 0.81
CA MET A 1 52.07 6.23 0.30
C MET A 1 50.89 5.35 0.69
N THR A 2 49.94 5.85 1.47
CA THR A 2 48.82 5.01 1.94
C THR A 2 47.84 4.76 0.79
N HIS A 3 47.01 3.71 0.89
CA HIS A 3 45.99 3.42 -0.12
C HIS A 3 45.03 4.61 -0.34
N ALA A 4 44.75 5.39 0.71
CA ALA A 4 43.93 6.60 0.65
C ALA A 4 44.60 7.74 -0.14
N ASP A 5 45.90 8.00 0.07
CA ASP A 5 46.64 9.03 -0.68
C ASP A 5 46.71 8.68 -2.17
N HIS A 6 46.88 7.39 -2.47
CA HIS A 6 46.88 6.89 -3.84
C HIS A 6 45.50 7.02 -4.48
N PHE A 7 44.40 6.78 -3.75
CA PHE A 7 43.06 7.02 -4.29
C PHE A 7 42.80 8.51 -4.57
N LEU A 8 43.05 9.40 -3.60
CA LEU A 8 42.76 10.83 -3.73
C LEU A 8 43.55 11.48 -4.88
N SER A 9 44.80 11.07 -5.08
CA SER A 9 45.64 11.56 -6.20
C SER A 9 45.20 11.07 -7.57
N ARG A 10 44.27 10.09 -7.66
CA ARG A 10 43.77 9.51 -8.92
C ARG A 10 42.37 9.98 -9.30
N LEU A 11 41.77 10.89 -8.52
CA LEU A 11 40.46 11.48 -8.81
C LEU A 11 40.48 12.41 -10.03
N ASP A 12 41.66 12.84 -10.47
CA ASP A 12 41.88 13.58 -11.73
C ASP A 12 41.48 12.78 -12.98
N ARG A 13 41.35 11.45 -12.87
CA ARG A 13 40.98 10.53 -13.97
C ARG A 13 39.49 10.48 -14.28
N VAL A 14 38.65 11.11 -13.47
CA VAL A 14 37.20 11.05 -13.60
C VAL A 14 36.58 12.44 -13.64
N SER A 15 35.42 12.57 -14.27
CA SER A 15 34.70 13.83 -14.36
C SER A 15 34.21 14.31 -13.00
N LEU A 16 33.94 15.61 -12.86
CA LEU A 16 33.51 16.23 -11.61
C LEU A 16 32.31 15.52 -10.93
N PRO A 17 31.22 15.14 -11.62
CA PRO A 17 30.12 14.40 -10.98
C PRO A 17 30.55 13.06 -10.38
N HIS A 18 31.53 12.39 -10.99
CA HIS A 18 32.08 11.13 -10.47
C HIS A 18 33.02 11.37 -9.28
N VAL A 19 33.77 12.49 -9.27
CA VAL A 19 34.56 12.91 -8.11
C VAL A 19 33.65 13.17 -6.90
N GLU A 20 32.53 13.87 -7.09
CA GLU A 20 31.59 14.17 -6.01
C GLU A 20 31.01 12.89 -5.39
N LEU A 21 30.59 11.93 -6.22
CA LEU A 21 30.14 10.61 -5.73
C LEU A 21 31.27 9.86 -5.01
N ALA A 22 32.48 9.86 -5.58
CA ALA A 22 33.62 9.17 -4.99
C ALA A 22 33.95 9.72 -3.60
N LEU A 23 33.88 11.04 -3.46
CA LEU A 23 34.11 11.73 -2.19
C LEU A 23 32.96 11.58 -1.22
N SER A 24 31.71 11.47 -1.66
CA SER A 24 30.58 11.22 -0.76
C SER A 24 30.70 9.84 -0.11
N LEU A 25 31.02 8.80 -0.89
CA LEU A 25 31.30 7.45 -0.38
C LEU A 25 32.56 7.40 0.49
N TYR A 26 33.58 8.20 0.17
CA TYR A 26 34.80 8.31 0.98
C TYR A 26 34.56 8.93 2.36
N ARG A 27 33.62 9.88 2.44
CA ARG A 27 33.29 10.60 3.69
C ARG A 27 32.32 9.83 4.59
N ASP A 28 31.55 8.88 4.06
CA ASP A 28 30.55 8.09 4.79
C ASP A 28 30.94 6.61 4.84
N ASP A 29 31.86 6.26 5.75
CA ASP A 29 32.40 4.91 5.86
C ASP A 29 31.34 3.88 6.28
N GLU A 30 30.35 4.30 7.07
CA GLU A 30 29.21 3.46 7.45
C GLU A 30 28.35 3.09 6.23
N LEU A 31 28.01 4.06 5.37
CA LEU A 31 27.28 3.81 4.13
C LEU A 31 28.05 2.87 3.21
N LEU A 32 29.35 3.11 3.02
CA LEU A 32 30.18 2.24 2.16
C LEU A 32 30.20 0.80 2.67
N ARG A 33 30.42 0.59 3.97
CA ARG A 33 30.38 -0.75 4.58
C ARG A 33 29.01 -1.40 4.41
N TYR A 34 27.94 -0.64 4.61
CA TYR A 34 26.59 -1.15 4.42
C TYR A 34 26.32 -1.55 2.97
N ILE A 35 26.80 -0.78 1.99
CA ILE A 35 26.74 -1.15 0.56
C ILE A 35 27.44 -2.48 0.31
N LEU A 36 28.68 -2.63 0.78
CA LEU A 36 29.46 -3.85 0.60
C LEU A 36 28.81 -5.08 1.25
N GLN A 37 28.16 -4.92 2.41
CA GLN A 37 27.43 -6.00 3.10
C GLN A 37 26.08 -6.33 2.45
N SER A 38 25.47 -5.37 1.74
CA SER A 38 24.14 -5.52 1.14
C SER A 38 24.15 -6.21 -0.22
N VAL A 39 25.31 -6.27 -0.89
CA VAL A 39 25.48 -6.91 -2.20
C VAL A 39 26.06 -8.31 -2.02
N ARG A 40 25.55 -9.28 -2.80
CA ARG A 40 26.14 -10.63 -2.84
C ARG A 40 27.47 -10.59 -3.60
N LEU A 41 28.57 -10.60 -2.85
CA LEU A 41 29.92 -10.62 -3.37
C LEU A 41 30.56 -12.00 -3.12
N PRO A 42 31.39 -12.54 -4.04
CA PRO A 42 32.12 -13.81 -3.83
C PRO A 42 32.91 -13.76 -2.51
N GLU A 43 32.90 -14.83 -1.72
CA GLU A 43 33.49 -14.85 -0.37
C GLU A 43 34.99 -14.53 -0.39
N GLN A 44 35.69 -15.01 -1.40
CA GLN A 44 37.13 -14.86 -1.62
C GLN A 44 37.56 -13.49 -2.19
N ALA A 45 36.62 -12.62 -2.54
CA ALA A 45 36.96 -11.33 -3.15
C ALA A 45 37.48 -10.35 -2.08
N GLU A 46 38.78 -10.07 -2.11
CA GLU A 46 39.44 -9.07 -1.24
C GLU A 46 39.16 -7.63 -1.66
N ARG A 47 38.92 -7.41 -2.96
CA ARG A 47 38.67 -6.09 -3.56
C ARG A 47 37.43 -6.14 -4.45
N VAL A 48 36.79 -4.99 -4.56
CA VAL A 48 35.53 -4.80 -5.27
C VAL A 48 35.64 -3.51 -6.08
N ALA A 49 35.13 -3.54 -7.30
CA ALA A 49 34.97 -2.36 -8.13
C ALA A 49 33.55 -1.79 -7.97
N ILE A 50 33.45 -0.50 -7.73
CA ILE A 50 32.17 0.23 -7.65
C ILE A 50 32.07 1.13 -8.88
N ALA A 51 31.07 0.89 -9.73
CA ALA A 51 30.85 1.67 -10.94
C ALA A 51 30.26 3.06 -10.59
N LEU A 52 30.82 4.11 -11.19
CA LEU A 52 30.36 5.50 -10.98
C LEU A 52 29.29 5.95 -11.97
N LYS A 53 29.12 5.20 -13.07
CA LYS A 53 28.04 5.32 -14.06
C LYS A 53 27.64 3.95 -14.58
N ASP A 54 26.53 3.88 -15.31
CA ASP A 54 26.14 2.67 -16.05
C ASP A 54 26.87 2.57 -17.39
N GLY A 55 27.12 1.33 -17.85
CA GLY A 55 27.70 1.05 -19.16
C GLY A 55 29.08 0.37 -19.11
N ALA A 56 29.55 -0.10 -20.27
CA ALA A 56 30.81 -0.85 -20.38
C ALA A 56 32.05 0.01 -20.08
N ASP A 57 32.01 1.29 -20.44
CA ASP A 57 33.13 2.23 -20.25
C ASP A 57 33.04 3.01 -18.92
N ALA A 58 32.31 2.48 -17.93
CA ALA A 58 32.14 3.14 -16.64
C ALA A 58 33.50 3.38 -15.95
N PRO A 59 33.73 4.55 -15.32
CA PRO A 59 34.80 4.67 -14.35
C PRO A 59 34.46 3.93 -13.06
N TYR A 60 35.49 3.48 -12.35
CA TYR A 60 35.34 2.66 -11.15
C TYR A 60 36.14 3.20 -9.97
N ILE A 61 35.64 2.99 -8.76
CA ILE A 61 36.44 3.05 -7.54
C ILE A 61 36.74 1.63 -7.11
N ILE A 62 38.00 1.35 -6.81
CA ILE A 62 38.41 0.07 -6.24
C ILE A 62 38.53 0.24 -4.73
N VAL A 63 37.75 -0.54 -3.99
CA VAL A 63 37.78 -0.61 -2.54
C VAL A 63 38.11 -2.02 -2.08
N THR A 64 38.67 -2.15 -0.89
CA THR A 64 38.79 -3.45 -0.21
C THR A 64 37.43 -3.86 0.38
N ARG A 65 37.28 -5.14 0.73
CA ARG A 65 36.06 -5.67 1.34
C ARG A 65 35.70 -5.02 2.69
N ASP A 66 36.68 -4.48 3.41
CA ASP A 66 36.49 -3.73 4.67
C ASP A 66 36.24 -2.22 4.45
N GLY A 67 36.16 -1.76 3.19
CA GLY A 67 35.78 -0.40 2.82
C GLY A 67 36.94 0.59 2.69
N LYS A 68 38.20 0.13 2.55
CA LYS A 68 39.34 1.03 2.31
C LYS A 68 39.49 1.32 0.82
N PHE A 69 39.63 2.59 0.48
CA PHE A 69 39.84 3.04 -0.89
C PHE A 69 41.25 2.69 -1.37
N VAL A 70 41.37 2.06 -2.55
CA VAL A 70 42.63 1.61 -3.13
C VAL A 70 43.06 2.48 -4.31
N THR A 71 42.16 2.70 -5.27
CA THR A 71 42.44 3.51 -6.47
C THR A 71 41.15 3.93 -7.18
N CYS A 72 41.24 4.90 -8.07
CA CYS A 72 40.23 5.25 -9.04
C CYS A 72 40.68 4.86 -10.47
N LEU A 73 39.75 4.30 -11.24
CA LEU A 73 39.88 3.94 -12.64
C LEU A 73 39.04 4.91 -13.48
N GLY A 74 39.66 5.51 -14.50
CA GLY A 74 38.99 6.43 -15.41
C GLY A 74 38.07 5.71 -16.40
N GLU A 75 37.38 6.49 -17.22
CA GLU A 75 36.52 5.99 -18.29
C GLU A 75 37.30 5.09 -19.27
N GLY A 76 36.69 3.97 -19.66
CA GLY A 76 37.31 2.95 -20.52
C GLY A 76 38.39 2.08 -19.86
N MET A 77 38.72 2.30 -18.57
CA MET A 77 39.65 1.44 -17.84
C MET A 77 38.93 0.21 -17.26
N SER A 78 39.54 -0.98 -17.40
CA SER A 78 38.93 -2.23 -16.94
C SER A 78 39.22 -2.52 -15.45
N PRO A 79 38.22 -2.96 -14.67
CA PRO A 79 38.41 -3.46 -13.31
C PRO A 79 38.99 -4.89 -13.29
N GLY A 80 39.23 -5.51 -14.46
CA GLY A 80 39.72 -6.88 -14.58
C GLY A 80 38.69 -7.90 -14.08
N GLU A 81 39.18 -8.90 -13.35
CA GLU A 81 38.36 -9.99 -12.75
C GLU A 81 37.68 -9.58 -11.44
N LEU A 82 37.75 -8.30 -11.03
CA LEU A 82 37.13 -7.86 -9.78
C LEU A 82 35.60 -7.91 -9.86
N PRO A 83 34.91 -8.37 -8.82
CA PRO A 83 33.46 -8.23 -8.72
C PRO A 83 33.06 -6.76 -8.82
N VAL A 84 32.04 -6.48 -9.63
CA VAL A 84 31.54 -5.12 -9.88
C VAL A 84 30.20 -4.93 -9.16
N ILE A 85 30.11 -3.88 -8.35
CA ILE A 85 28.84 -3.31 -7.87
C ILE A 85 28.41 -2.26 -8.89
N SER A 86 27.22 -2.45 -9.48
CA SER A 86 26.71 -1.52 -10.49
C SER A 86 26.25 -0.20 -9.88
N ARG A 87 26.21 0.86 -10.70
CA ARG A 87 25.77 2.18 -10.26
C ARG A 87 24.33 2.13 -9.72
N GLY A 88 23.43 1.45 -10.42
CA GLY A 88 22.05 1.25 -9.95
C GLY A 88 21.94 0.51 -8.60
N GLN A 89 22.86 -0.39 -8.26
CA GLN A 89 22.89 -1.02 -6.94
C GLN A 89 23.33 -0.02 -5.85
N VAL A 90 24.35 0.79 -6.11
CA VAL A 90 24.81 1.85 -5.20
C VAL A 90 23.70 2.83 -4.90
N ASP A 91 23.05 3.37 -5.94
CA ASP A 91 21.96 4.33 -5.79
C ASP A 91 20.78 3.71 -5.03
N GLY A 92 20.40 2.47 -5.37
CA GLY A 92 19.32 1.75 -4.69
C GLY A 92 19.60 1.46 -3.21
N ILE A 93 20.87 1.27 -2.81
CA ILE A 93 21.23 1.11 -1.39
C ILE A 93 21.27 2.48 -0.69
N THR A 94 21.91 3.47 -1.31
CA THR A 94 22.07 4.83 -0.75
C THR A 94 20.72 5.47 -0.47
N ASN A 95 19.81 5.45 -1.43
CA ASN A 95 18.45 5.98 -1.27
C ASN A 95 17.69 5.31 -0.11
N ARG A 96 17.95 4.02 0.18
CA ARG A 96 17.32 3.33 1.32
C ARG A 96 17.90 3.78 2.66
N VAL A 97 19.21 4.01 2.73
CA VAL A 97 19.87 4.51 3.93
C VAL A 97 19.43 5.93 4.22
N GLU A 98 19.40 6.81 3.22
CA GLU A 98 18.92 8.18 3.34
C GLU A 98 17.46 8.22 3.79
N ALA A 99 16.57 7.46 3.15
CA ALA A 99 15.18 7.36 3.58
C ALA A 99 15.03 6.85 5.02
N HIS A 100 15.93 5.98 5.49
CA HIS A 100 15.94 5.54 6.89
C HIS A 100 16.44 6.62 7.85
N ARG A 101 17.51 7.35 7.49
CA ARG A 101 18.02 8.50 8.24
C ARG A 101 16.96 9.59 8.38
N ASP A 102 16.21 9.89 7.32
CA ASP A 102 15.11 10.86 7.35
C ASP A 102 13.99 10.45 8.32
N ARG A 103 13.61 9.17 8.31
CA ARG A 103 12.61 8.62 9.26
C ARG A 103 13.07 8.70 10.70
N LEU A 104 14.36 8.42 10.97
CA LEU A 104 14.94 8.57 12.30
C LEU A 104 14.96 10.04 12.74
N ALA A 105 15.33 10.96 11.85
CA ALA A 105 15.33 12.39 12.11
C ALA A 105 13.93 12.92 12.45
N GLU A 106 12.91 12.53 11.68
CA GLU A 106 11.52 12.94 11.95
C GLU A 106 10.97 12.33 13.25
N ARG A 107 11.31 11.07 13.57
CA ARG A 107 11.01 10.51 14.90
C ARG A 107 11.64 11.34 16.02
N GLN A 108 12.92 11.69 15.88
CA GLN A 108 13.64 12.47 16.88
C GLN A 108 13.05 13.88 17.04
N LYS A 109 12.72 14.54 15.93
CA LYS A 109 12.06 15.85 15.92
C LYS A 109 10.69 15.82 16.60
N MET A 110 9.92 14.76 16.38
CA MET A 110 8.56 14.66 16.92
C MET A 110 8.50 14.21 18.39
N PHE A 111 9.44 13.36 18.82
CA PHE A 111 9.35 12.70 20.13
C PHE A 111 10.58 12.84 21.03
N GLY A 112 11.65 13.49 20.56
CA GLY A 112 12.89 13.71 21.32
C GLY A 112 13.80 12.47 21.40
N GLN A 113 14.99 12.65 21.98
CA GLN A 113 15.92 11.56 22.29
C GLN A 113 15.38 10.76 23.49
N GLY A 114 14.95 9.51 23.24
CA GLY A 114 14.30 8.66 24.25
C GLY A 114 12.78 8.59 24.16
N GLY A 115 12.22 9.08 23.04
CA GLY A 115 10.79 9.29 22.79
C GLY A 115 9.84 8.31 23.47
N GLN A 116 8.72 8.85 23.96
CA GLN A 116 7.69 8.09 24.67
C GLN A 116 7.05 7.04 23.74
N THR A 117 7.70 5.89 23.55
CA THR A 117 7.30 4.81 22.62
C THR A 117 5.84 4.43 22.78
N ARG A 118 5.31 4.49 24.01
CA ARG A 118 3.90 4.23 24.31
C ARG A 118 2.96 5.32 23.77
N ALA A 119 3.33 6.59 23.90
CA ALA A 119 2.55 7.71 23.36
C ALA A 119 2.57 7.69 21.83
N ILE A 120 3.69 7.30 21.23
CA ILE A 120 3.80 7.02 19.79
C ILE A 120 2.85 5.86 19.47
N ALA A 121 3.07 4.67 20.02
CA ALA A 121 2.26 3.47 19.71
C ALA A 121 0.74 3.69 19.79
N ARG A 122 0.24 4.52 20.71
CA ARG A 122 -1.20 4.81 20.82
C ARG A 122 -1.76 5.63 19.65
N ARG A 123 -0.98 6.54 19.06
CA ARG A 123 -1.47 7.48 18.04
C ARG A 123 -1.87 6.82 16.73
N ILE A 124 -1.24 5.71 16.33
CA ILE A 124 -1.58 4.99 15.08
C ILE A 124 -3.02 4.45 15.11
N TYR A 125 -3.54 4.18 16.31
CA TYR A 125 -4.94 3.79 16.52
C TYR A 125 -5.85 5.01 16.64
N ASP A 126 -5.49 5.97 17.50
CA ASP A 126 -6.36 7.10 17.85
C ASP A 126 -6.48 8.15 16.73
N ARG A 127 -5.55 8.18 15.78
CA ARG A 127 -5.60 9.10 14.63
C ARG A 127 -6.55 8.64 13.54
N GLY A 128 -6.87 7.35 13.44
CA GLY A 128 -7.69 6.82 12.36
C GLY A 128 -7.16 7.28 11.00
N ASN A 129 -8.04 7.84 10.16
CA ASN A 129 -7.68 8.40 8.85
C ASN A 129 -6.76 9.64 8.90
N ASP A 130 -6.61 10.31 10.05
CA ASP A 130 -5.82 11.54 10.22
C ASP A 130 -4.36 11.27 10.63
N LEU A 131 -3.84 10.05 10.42
CA LEU A 131 -2.42 9.79 10.66
C LEU A 131 -1.59 10.61 9.66
N SER A 132 -0.79 11.55 10.16
CA SER A 132 0.03 12.40 9.30
C SER A 132 1.21 11.64 8.70
N ARG A 133 1.74 12.17 7.59
CA ARG A 133 2.95 11.70 6.93
C ARG A 133 4.13 11.63 7.91
N GLU A 134 4.30 12.66 8.71
CA GLU A 134 5.37 12.80 9.68
C GLU A 134 5.21 11.79 10.83
N GLU A 135 3.98 11.55 11.30
CA GLU A 135 3.71 10.49 12.27
C GLU A 135 4.02 9.13 11.67
N PHE A 136 3.53 8.83 10.46
CA PHE A 136 3.81 7.59 9.75
C PHE A 136 5.31 7.35 9.59
N MET A 137 6.07 8.36 9.14
CA MET A 137 7.52 8.28 8.99
C MET A 137 8.22 7.96 10.31
N ALA A 138 7.75 8.51 11.42
CA ALA A 138 8.28 8.18 12.74
C ALA A 138 8.09 6.68 13.09
N TYR A 139 6.93 6.08 12.78
CA TYR A 139 6.74 4.62 12.93
C TYR A 139 7.58 3.82 11.96
N ALA A 140 7.69 4.27 10.71
CA ALA A 140 8.44 3.60 9.65
C ALA A 140 9.93 3.46 9.99
N SER A 141 10.46 4.30 10.90
CA SER A 141 11.82 4.13 11.44
C SER A 141 12.04 2.79 12.15
N TRP A 142 10.98 2.16 12.69
CA TRP A 142 11.08 0.84 13.33
C TRP A 142 10.88 -0.33 12.36
N GLN A 143 10.54 -0.06 11.10
CA GLN A 143 10.23 -1.10 10.12
C GLN A 143 11.33 -2.16 9.97
N PRO A 144 12.64 -1.82 9.92
CA PRO A 144 13.68 -2.83 9.76
C PRO A 144 13.74 -3.88 10.89
N ILE A 145 13.21 -3.55 12.08
CA ILE A 145 13.26 -4.38 13.27
C ILE A 145 11.89 -5.00 13.59
N LEU A 146 10.80 -4.28 13.27
CA LEU A 146 9.44 -4.65 13.68
C LEU A 146 8.54 -5.11 12.52
N ALA A 147 9.05 -5.32 11.30
CA ALA A 147 8.22 -5.71 10.15
C ALA A 147 7.28 -6.92 10.44
N PRO A 148 7.74 -8.03 11.04
CA PRO A 148 6.85 -9.16 11.35
C PRO A 148 5.79 -8.80 12.42
N HIS A 149 6.14 -7.93 13.36
CA HIS A 149 5.20 -7.46 14.39
C HIS A 149 4.13 -6.54 13.78
N PHE A 150 4.49 -5.66 12.85
CA PHE A 150 3.50 -4.87 12.11
C PHE A 150 2.55 -5.75 11.31
N PHE A 151 3.03 -6.85 10.74
CA PHE A 151 2.16 -7.82 10.08
C PHE A 151 1.17 -8.46 11.07
N LYS A 152 1.62 -8.85 12.27
CA LYS A 152 0.73 -9.36 13.32
C LYS A 152 -0.28 -8.31 13.79
N PHE A 153 0.15 -7.07 14.01
CA PHE A 153 -0.73 -5.98 14.43
C PHE A 153 -1.79 -5.66 13.37
N MET A 154 -1.45 -5.75 12.07
CA MET A 154 -2.44 -5.64 11.00
C MET A 154 -3.53 -6.71 11.15
N ILE A 155 -3.15 -7.97 11.37
CA ILE A 155 -4.10 -9.08 11.57
C ILE A 155 -4.99 -8.80 12.79
N ASP A 156 -4.39 -8.45 13.93
CA ASP A 156 -5.13 -8.18 15.17
C ASP A 156 -6.15 -7.04 14.99
N CYS A 157 -5.74 -5.95 14.34
CA CYS A 157 -6.63 -4.84 14.03
C CYS A 157 -7.74 -5.26 13.07
N GLY A 158 -7.40 -6.05 12.06
CA GLY A 158 -8.36 -6.56 11.08
C GLY A 158 -9.42 -7.45 11.71
N GLU A 159 -9.04 -8.38 12.59
CA GLU A 159 -9.98 -9.22 13.33
C GLU A 159 -10.89 -8.39 14.26
N LEU A 160 -10.33 -7.42 14.98
CA LEU A 160 -11.12 -6.51 15.82
C LEU A 160 -12.10 -5.68 14.99
N ALA A 161 -11.68 -5.17 13.83
CA ALA A 161 -12.53 -4.43 12.90
C ALA A 161 -13.68 -5.31 12.37
N ILE A 162 -13.39 -6.54 11.94
CA ILE A 162 -14.41 -7.50 11.50
C ILE A 162 -15.43 -7.78 12.61
N ASN A 163 -14.96 -8.10 13.82
CA ASN A 163 -15.83 -8.38 14.96
C ASN A 163 -16.71 -7.17 15.32
N ALA A 164 -16.14 -5.96 15.26
CA ALA A 164 -16.90 -4.73 15.47
C ALA A 164 -17.94 -4.52 14.38
N ARG A 165 -17.57 -4.69 13.11
CA ARG A 165 -18.46 -4.60 11.96
C ARG A 165 -19.64 -5.57 12.08
N GLU A 166 -19.39 -6.84 12.36
CA GLU A 166 -20.44 -7.85 12.49
C GLU A 166 -21.46 -7.50 13.58
N ALA A 167 -20.99 -7.04 14.74
CA ALA A 167 -21.85 -6.58 15.82
C ALA A 167 -22.70 -5.36 15.40
N LEU A 168 -22.06 -4.36 14.78
CA LEU A 168 -22.72 -3.13 14.32
C LEU A 168 -23.73 -3.39 13.22
N VAL A 169 -23.36 -4.21 12.23
CA VAL A 169 -24.25 -4.65 11.16
C VAL A 169 -25.46 -5.38 11.72
N GLY A 170 -25.30 -6.20 12.77
CA GLY A 170 -26.40 -6.82 13.50
C GLY A 170 -27.39 -5.83 14.11
N VAL A 171 -26.92 -4.66 14.54
CA VAL A 171 -27.76 -3.55 15.04
C VAL A 171 -28.43 -2.82 13.89
N LEU A 172 -27.68 -2.54 12.81
CA LEU A 172 -28.18 -1.82 11.63
C LEU A 172 -29.26 -2.58 10.87
N LYS A 173 -29.33 -3.91 11.02
CA LYS A 173 -30.49 -4.71 10.57
C LYS A 173 -31.82 -4.29 11.20
N ARG A 174 -31.78 -3.64 12.37
CA ARG A 174 -32.96 -3.32 13.18
C ARG A 174 -33.26 -1.83 13.25
N THR A 175 -32.27 -0.97 13.05
CA THR A 175 -32.42 0.49 13.15
C THR A 175 -31.34 1.21 12.36
N ASP A 176 -31.73 2.29 11.70
CA ASP A 176 -30.80 3.20 11.01
C ASP A 176 -30.18 4.23 11.97
N LYS A 177 -30.64 4.25 13.23
CA LYS A 177 -30.18 5.15 14.28
C LYS A 177 -29.84 4.35 15.53
N PRO A 178 -28.62 3.79 15.63
CA PRO A 178 -28.17 3.11 16.84
C PRO A 178 -28.24 4.06 18.05
N ARG A 179 -28.53 3.48 19.23
CA ARG A 179 -28.52 4.25 20.48
C ARG A 179 -27.10 4.74 20.80
N PRO A 180 -26.91 5.86 21.53
CA PRO A 180 -25.60 6.39 21.87
C PRO A 180 -24.63 5.40 22.55
N GLY A 181 -25.15 4.36 23.22
CA GLY A 181 -24.32 3.29 23.79
C GLY A 181 -23.51 2.48 22.76
N TRP A 182 -23.77 2.63 21.46
CA TRP A 182 -22.98 2.02 20.38
C TRP A 182 -21.84 2.91 19.87
N ASN A 183 -21.74 4.17 20.33
CA ASN A 183 -20.73 5.11 19.85
C ASN A 183 -19.30 4.61 20.06
N ASP A 184 -19.02 3.99 21.21
CA ASP A 184 -17.69 3.43 21.48
C ASP A 184 -17.33 2.31 20.50
N LYS A 185 -18.30 1.46 20.15
CA LYS A 185 -18.11 0.37 19.17
C LYS A 185 -17.95 0.90 17.75
N LEU A 186 -18.71 1.94 17.37
CA LEU A 186 -18.55 2.65 16.09
C LEU A 186 -17.16 3.29 15.96
N HIS A 187 -16.66 3.87 17.05
CA HIS A 187 -15.32 4.46 17.07
C HIS A 187 -14.23 3.39 17.10
N GLU A 188 -14.44 2.28 17.80
CA GLU A 188 -13.53 1.13 17.78
C GLU A 188 -13.40 0.57 16.36
N TYR A 189 -14.51 0.34 15.66
CA TYR A 189 -14.51 -0.06 14.25
C TYR A 189 -13.65 0.89 13.40
N TRP A 190 -13.93 2.20 13.47
CA TRP A 190 -13.17 3.22 12.76
C TRP A 190 -11.66 3.12 13.02
N LYS A 191 -11.24 3.14 14.29
CA LYS A 191 -9.83 3.11 14.66
C LYS A 191 -9.14 1.84 14.18
N MET A 192 -9.79 0.68 14.35
CA MET A 192 -9.18 -0.61 14.01
C MET A 192 -9.07 -0.80 12.49
N SER A 193 -10.07 -0.40 11.72
CA SER A 193 -10.02 -0.43 10.25
C SER A 193 -8.86 0.40 9.71
N TYR A 194 -8.73 1.67 10.13
CA TYR A 194 -7.61 2.50 9.67
C TYR A 194 -6.25 2.01 10.17
N ALA A 195 -6.13 1.64 11.46
CA ALA A 195 -4.89 1.10 12.02
C ALA A 195 -4.42 -0.16 11.26
N CYS A 196 -5.35 -1.06 10.91
CA CYS A 196 -5.06 -2.24 10.10
C CYS A 196 -4.36 -1.85 8.79
N SER A 197 -4.90 -0.86 8.07
CA SER A 197 -4.32 -0.38 6.81
C SER A 197 -2.95 0.29 6.99
N HIS A 198 -2.71 0.99 8.11
CA HIS A 198 -1.41 1.59 8.40
C HIS A 198 -0.34 0.53 8.66
N PHE A 199 -0.69 -0.50 9.44
CA PHE A 199 0.19 -1.62 9.70
C PHE A 199 0.46 -2.46 8.44
N ALA A 200 -0.50 -2.55 7.52
CA ALA A 200 -0.26 -3.18 6.22
C ALA A 200 0.86 -2.48 5.44
N VAL A 201 0.87 -1.14 5.40
CA VAL A 201 1.93 -0.36 4.73
C VAL A 201 3.26 -0.56 5.45
N LEU A 202 3.28 -0.43 6.78
CA LEU A 202 4.49 -0.60 7.59
C LEU A 202 5.11 -2.00 7.44
N ALA A 203 4.27 -3.05 7.38
CA ALA A 203 4.74 -4.41 7.16
C ALA A 203 5.40 -4.57 5.78
N ALA A 204 4.76 -4.04 4.73
CA ALA A 204 5.14 -4.31 3.34
C ALA A 204 6.18 -3.34 2.74
N MET A 205 6.42 -2.17 3.35
CA MET A 205 7.29 -1.14 2.75
C MET A 205 8.79 -1.49 2.71
N GLY A 206 9.22 -2.51 3.46
CA GLY A 206 10.61 -2.98 3.47
C GLY A 206 10.99 -3.78 2.23
N THR A 207 12.24 -4.24 2.17
CA THR A 207 12.77 -5.03 1.04
C THR A 207 12.68 -6.53 1.24
N LYS A 208 12.49 -6.99 2.49
CA LYS A 208 12.25 -8.41 2.80
C LYS A 208 10.76 -8.66 2.85
N SER A 209 10.34 -9.85 2.40
CA SER A 209 8.96 -10.28 2.52
C SER A 209 8.56 -10.24 4.00
N PRO A 210 7.44 -9.59 4.38
CA PRO A 210 6.99 -9.60 5.77
C PRO A 210 6.61 -11.00 6.25
N PHE A 211 6.47 -11.96 5.33
CA PHE A 211 6.10 -13.34 5.60
C PHE A 211 7.29 -14.22 5.99
N GLU A 212 8.52 -13.76 5.79
CA GLU A 212 9.72 -14.56 6.06
C GLU A 212 9.84 -14.78 7.58
N GLY A 213 9.55 -16.00 8.04
CA GLY A 213 9.55 -16.39 9.45
C GLY A 213 8.21 -16.24 10.18
N VAL A 214 7.13 -15.85 9.51
CA VAL A 214 5.80 -15.76 10.13
C VAL A 214 5.07 -17.10 10.03
N VAL A 215 4.99 -17.83 11.15
CA VAL A 215 4.08 -18.97 11.31
C VAL A 215 2.80 -18.44 11.98
N ILE A 216 1.71 -18.35 11.22
CA ILE A 216 0.41 -17.99 11.80
C ILE A 216 -0.22 -19.27 12.34
N GLN A 217 -0.11 -19.49 13.65
CA GLN A 217 -0.83 -20.58 14.32
C GLN A 217 -2.33 -20.24 14.36
N GLY A 218 -3.18 -21.17 13.93
CA GLY A 218 -4.64 -21.07 14.10
C GLY A 218 -5.42 -20.34 13.00
N THR A 219 -4.82 -20.05 11.82
CA THR A 219 -5.58 -19.53 10.67
C THR A 219 -5.61 -20.54 9.52
N ASP A 220 -6.80 -20.97 9.11
CA ASP A 220 -7.01 -21.81 7.92
C ASP A 220 -6.85 -21.03 6.60
N ARG A 221 -6.68 -19.70 6.67
CA ARG A 221 -6.57 -18.82 5.49
C ARG A 221 -5.11 -18.74 5.02
N PRO A 222 -4.84 -18.84 3.71
CA PRO A 222 -3.52 -18.58 3.16
C PRO A 222 -3.04 -17.18 3.57
N ILE A 223 -1.79 -17.05 4.01
CA ILE A 223 -1.16 -15.77 4.37
C ILE A 223 -1.37 -14.72 3.26
N ASP A 224 -1.33 -15.18 2.01
CA ASP A 224 -1.49 -14.39 0.79
C ASP A 224 -2.86 -13.69 0.69
N SER A 225 -3.90 -14.26 1.34
CA SER A 225 -5.26 -13.71 1.37
C SER A 225 -5.49 -12.69 2.48
N LEU A 226 -4.60 -12.61 3.47
CA LEU A 226 -4.85 -11.82 4.68
C LEU A 226 -4.76 -10.32 4.42
N ILE A 227 -3.83 -9.87 3.57
CA ILE A 227 -3.66 -8.44 3.30
C ILE A 227 -4.90 -7.88 2.61
N SER A 228 -5.31 -8.44 1.48
CA SER A 228 -6.52 -8.02 0.76
C SER A 228 -7.77 -8.27 1.61
N GLY A 229 -7.84 -9.39 2.32
CA GLY A 229 -8.90 -9.69 3.26
C GLY A 229 -9.11 -8.57 4.28
N PHE A 230 -8.08 -8.14 5.00
CA PHE A 230 -8.29 -7.13 6.05
C PHE A 230 -8.35 -5.68 5.53
N THR A 231 -7.64 -5.36 4.44
CA THR A 231 -7.53 -3.97 3.96
C THR A 231 -8.56 -3.60 2.89
N MET A 232 -9.20 -4.58 2.24
CA MET A 232 -10.17 -4.33 1.17
C MET A 232 -11.58 -4.83 1.50
N LEU A 233 -11.78 -5.73 2.46
CA LEU A 233 -13.13 -6.22 2.80
C LEU A 233 -14.03 -5.12 3.35
N ASP A 234 -13.48 -4.17 4.12
CA ASP A 234 -14.24 -3.05 4.70
C ASP A 234 -14.75 -2.05 3.66
N GLY A 235 -14.29 -2.15 2.41
CA GLY A 235 -14.73 -1.28 1.32
C GLY A 235 -14.31 0.19 1.46
N ILE A 236 -13.40 0.52 2.38
CA ILE A 236 -12.96 1.90 2.61
C ILE A 236 -11.87 2.26 1.60
N PHE A 237 -12.12 3.27 0.76
CA PHE A 237 -11.24 3.65 -0.35
C PHE A 237 -9.75 3.78 0.03
N SER A 238 -9.44 4.60 1.03
CA SER A 238 -8.05 4.83 1.45
C SER A 238 -7.39 3.61 2.12
N MET A 239 -8.18 2.65 2.62
CA MET A 239 -7.65 1.35 3.06
C MET A 239 -7.35 0.45 1.88
N CYS A 240 -8.22 0.41 0.86
CA CYS A 240 -7.96 -0.32 -0.37
C CYS A 240 -6.69 0.17 -1.06
N VAL A 241 -6.45 1.49 -1.09
CA VAL A 241 -5.22 2.10 -1.62
C VAL A 241 -3.97 1.60 -0.86
N LYS A 242 -4.02 1.57 0.47
CA LYS A 242 -2.91 1.10 1.31
C LYS A 242 -2.69 -0.41 1.18
N GLY A 243 -3.75 -1.19 1.14
CA GLY A 243 -3.72 -2.63 0.86
C GLY A 243 -3.12 -2.95 -0.50
N LEU A 244 -3.54 -2.22 -1.54
CA LEU A 244 -3.02 -2.29 -2.89
C LEU A 244 -1.52 -2.00 -2.93
N PHE A 245 -1.07 -0.93 -2.27
CA PHE A 245 0.35 -0.62 -2.14
C PHE A 245 1.11 -1.81 -1.52
N SER A 246 0.60 -2.38 -0.43
CA SER A 246 1.26 -3.49 0.28
C SER A 246 1.38 -4.74 -0.59
N ILE A 247 0.31 -5.11 -1.29
CA ILE A 247 0.29 -6.24 -2.22
C ILE A 247 1.24 -5.99 -3.38
N ALA A 248 1.20 -4.80 -3.98
CA ALA A 248 2.09 -4.42 -5.07
C ALA A 248 3.55 -4.48 -4.63
N LYS A 249 3.89 -4.00 -3.42
CA LYS A 249 5.25 -4.06 -2.86
C LYS A 249 5.78 -5.47 -2.78
N ILE A 250 4.96 -6.42 -2.33
CA ILE A 250 5.33 -7.84 -2.25
C ILE A 250 5.48 -8.44 -3.66
N GLY A 251 4.51 -8.19 -4.55
CA GLY A 251 4.63 -8.52 -5.97
C GLY A 251 4.49 -10.01 -6.28
N LYS A 252 5.50 -10.55 -6.99
CA LYS A 252 5.47 -11.90 -7.60
C LYS A 252 4.99 -13.03 -6.67
N PRO A 253 5.37 -13.10 -5.38
CA PRO A 253 4.92 -14.18 -4.49
C PRO A 253 3.39 -14.31 -4.39
N LEU A 254 2.66 -13.19 -4.48
CA LEU A 254 1.20 -13.17 -4.38
C LEU A 254 0.47 -13.36 -5.72
N LEU A 255 1.21 -13.31 -6.83
CA LEU A 255 0.61 -13.36 -8.17
C LEU A 255 -0.22 -14.64 -8.42
N PRO A 256 0.27 -15.87 -8.10
CA PRO A 256 -0.52 -17.09 -8.31
C PRO A 256 -1.87 -17.07 -7.57
N PHE A 257 -1.86 -16.59 -6.31
CA PHE A 257 -3.07 -16.49 -5.50
C PHE A 257 -4.11 -15.57 -6.15
N TYR A 258 -3.72 -14.36 -6.55
CA TYR A 258 -4.67 -13.41 -7.14
C TYR A 258 -5.14 -13.79 -8.55
N LYS A 259 -4.32 -14.53 -9.33
CA LYS A 259 -4.78 -15.12 -10.60
C LYS A 259 -5.88 -16.15 -10.35
N GLN A 260 -5.66 -17.06 -9.41
CA GLN A 260 -6.66 -18.06 -9.02
C GLN A 260 -7.93 -17.39 -8.47
N GLN A 261 -7.79 -16.39 -7.59
CA GLN A 261 -8.94 -15.67 -7.03
C GLN A 261 -9.74 -14.95 -8.13
N TYR A 262 -9.08 -14.36 -9.14
CA TYR A 262 -9.75 -13.73 -10.28
C TYR A 262 -10.54 -14.75 -11.11
N GLU A 263 -9.91 -15.88 -11.47
CA GLU A 263 -10.52 -16.95 -12.26
C GLU A 263 -11.70 -17.61 -11.53
N GLN A 264 -11.61 -17.75 -10.21
CA GLN A 264 -12.60 -18.40 -9.35
C GLN A 264 -13.55 -17.40 -8.66
N ALA A 265 -13.52 -16.12 -9.02
CA ALA A 265 -14.25 -15.08 -8.30
C ALA A 265 -15.75 -15.38 -8.22
N HIS A 266 -16.24 -15.62 -7.00
CA HIS A 266 -17.64 -15.97 -6.77
C HIS A 266 -18.53 -14.79 -6.35
N THR A 267 -17.92 -13.68 -5.97
CA THR A 267 -18.61 -12.47 -5.52
C THR A 267 -18.01 -11.25 -6.21
N GLN A 268 -18.73 -10.11 -6.19
CA GLN A 268 -18.15 -8.85 -6.66
C GLN A 268 -16.95 -8.43 -5.82
N VAL A 269 -16.98 -8.74 -4.52
CA VAL A 269 -15.86 -8.49 -3.60
C VAL A 269 -14.61 -9.25 -4.04
N ASP A 270 -14.72 -10.56 -4.31
CA ASP A 270 -13.59 -11.37 -4.78
C ASP A 270 -13.00 -10.84 -6.08
N LEU A 271 -13.87 -10.51 -7.04
CA LEU A 271 -13.45 -9.98 -8.34
C LEU A 271 -12.73 -8.64 -8.18
N ARG A 272 -13.30 -7.70 -7.42
CA ARG A 272 -12.72 -6.37 -7.18
C ARG A 272 -11.37 -6.47 -6.48
N GLN A 273 -11.26 -7.33 -5.47
CA GLN A 273 -10.00 -7.57 -4.74
C GLN A 273 -8.92 -8.14 -5.66
N ALA A 274 -9.24 -9.19 -6.42
CA ALA A 274 -8.30 -9.82 -7.33
C ALA A 274 -7.88 -8.85 -8.44
N LEU A 275 -8.83 -8.13 -9.04
CA LEU A 275 -8.59 -7.14 -10.08
C LEU A 275 -7.64 -6.03 -9.60
N LEU A 276 -7.93 -5.39 -8.46
CA LEU A 276 -7.07 -4.36 -7.88
C LEU A 276 -5.66 -4.89 -7.61
N SER A 277 -5.58 -6.06 -6.98
CA SER A 277 -4.31 -6.69 -6.60
C SER A 277 -3.44 -6.99 -7.82
N LEU A 278 -4.03 -7.54 -8.89
CA LEU A 278 -3.35 -7.83 -10.15
C LEU A 278 -2.83 -6.55 -10.82
N ILE A 279 -3.64 -5.50 -10.91
CA ILE A 279 -3.23 -4.20 -11.46
C ILE A 279 -2.07 -3.61 -10.66
N GLY A 280 -2.15 -3.64 -9.33
CA GLY A 280 -1.07 -3.12 -8.48
C GLY A 280 0.25 -3.84 -8.71
N ILE A 281 0.21 -5.18 -8.79
CA ILE A 281 1.37 -6.00 -9.11
C ILE A 281 1.93 -5.62 -10.50
N ALA A 282 1.08 -5.52 -11.53
CA ALA A 282 1.50 -5.17 -12.89
C ALA A 282 2.05 -3.75 -13.03
N ALA A 283 1.49 -2.80 -12.28
CA ALA A 283 1.91 -1.41 -12.29
C ALA A 283 3.30 -1.24 -11.66
N ARG A 284 3.56 -1.89 -10.53
CA ARG A 284 4.87 -1.81 -9.85
C ARG A 284 5.94 -2.70 -10.50
N HIS A 285 5.57 -3.89 -10.98
CA HIS A 285 6.51 -4.87 -11.52
C HIS A 285 6.33 -5.01 -13.02
N GLY A 286 6.99 -4.16 -13.81
CA GLY A 286 6.85 -4.13 -15.27
C GLY A 286 7.08 -5.49 -15.96
N LYS A 287 7.97 -6.34 -15.41
CA LYS A 287 8.22 -7.71 -15.91
C LYS A 287 7.01 -8.65 -15.79
N LEU A 288 6.06 -8.37 -14.90
CA LEU A 288 4.86 -9.16 -14.66
C LEU A 288 3.63 -8.63 -15.43
N ARG A 289 3.74 -7.45 -16.07
CA ARG A 289 2.61 -6.77 -16.71
C ARG A 289 1.94 -7.62 -17.79
N THR A 290 2.73 -8.21 -18.68
CA THR A 290 2.20 -9.07 -19.75
C THR A 290 1.48 -10.31 -19.22
N GLU A 291 2.00 -10.91 -18.14
CA GLU A 291 1.36 -12.06 -17.50
C GLU A 291 0.01 -11.66 -16.88
N VAL A 292 -0.03 -10.55 -16.14
CA VAL A 292 -1.27 -10.04 -15.53
C VAL A 292 -2.31 -9.71 -16.59
N LYS A 293 -1.94 -9.01 -17.68
CA LYS A 293 -2.88 -8.69 -18.75
C LYS A 293 -3.52 -9.92 -19.37
N LYS A 294 -2.75 -10.99 -19.58
CA LYS A 294 -3.28 -12.27 -20.07
C LYS A 294 -4.32 -12.88 -19.12
N THR A 295 -4.20 -12.63 -17.81
CA THR A 295 -5.21 -13.04 -16.82
C THR A 295 -6.46 -12.15 -16.84
N LEU A 296 -6.34 -10.84 -17.09
CA LEU A 296 -7.48 -9.92 -17.05
C LEU A 296 -8.43 -10.07 -18.26
N LEU A 297 -7.88 -10.33 -19.46
CA LEU A 297 -8.62 -10.43 -20.71
C LEU A 297 -9.73 -11.51 -20.75
N PRO A 298 -9.56 -12.73 -20.19
CA PRO A 298 -10.68 -13.64 -19.99
C PRO A 298 -11.54 -13.16 -18.81
N VAL A 299 -12.53 -12.31 -19.08
CA VAL A 299 -13.53 -11.92 -18.06
C VAL A 299 -14.32 -13.19 -17.67
N PRO A 300 -14.29 -13.65 -16.41
CA PRO A 300 -14.97 -14.88 -16.02
C PRO A 300 -16.47 -14.83 -16.35
N PRO A 301 -17.01 -15.79 -17.14
CA PRO A 301 -18.41 -15.76 -17.54
C PRO A 301 -19.33 -16.00 -16.34
N ARG A 302 -20.36 -15.16 -16.15
CA ARG A 302 -21.43 -15.38 -15.16
C ARG A 302 -22.84 -15.34 -15.75
N ARG A 303 -23.72 -16.13 -15.11
CA ARG A 303 -25.06 -16.58 -15.53
C ARG A 303 -26.17 -15.53 -15.69
N THR A 304 -25.88 -14.22 -15.56
CA THR A 304 -26.88 -13.16 -15.75
C THR A 304 -26.30 -11.98 -16.54
N SER A 305 -27.05 -11.48 -17.52
CA SER A 305 -26.59 -10.54 -18.56
C SER A 305 -26.13 -9.17 -18.03
N GLY A 306 -26.64 -8.69 -16.89
CA GLY A 306 -26.22 -7.40 -16.32
C GLY A 306 -24.86 -7.43 -15.62
N PHE A 307 -24.43 -8.60 -15.13
CA PHE A 307 -23.16 -8.76 -14.43
C PHE A 307 -21.96 -8.88 -15.37
N SER A 308 -22.15 -9.41 -16.58
CA SER A 308 -21.05 -9.54 -17.54
C SER A 308 -20.60 -8.19 -18.08
N GLN A 309 -21.52 -7.25 -18.31
CA GLN A 309 -21.21 -5.92 -18.83
C GLN A 309 -20.40 -5.09 -17.83
N TYR A 310 -20.83 -5.03 -16.56
CA TYR A 310 -20.08 -4.34 -15.50
C TYR A 310 -18.67 -4.91 -15.35
N ASN A 311 -18.53 -6.24 -15.29
CA ASN A 311 -17.23 -6.90 -15.14
C ASN A 311 -16.30 -6.60 -16.33
N HIS A 312 -16.84 -6.56 -17.55
CA HIS A 312 -16.08 -6.18 -18.72
C HIS A 312 -15.63 -4.72 -18.64
N THR A 313 -16.53 -3.79 -18.29
CA THR A 313 -16.19 -2.37 -18.12
C THR A 313 -15.07 -2.15 -17.10
N VAL A 314 -15.15 -2.76 -15.92
CA VAL A 314 -14.09 -2.59 -14.89
C VAL A 314 -12.77 -3.22 -15.30
N ALA A 315 -12.78 -4.37 -16.00
CA ALA A 315 -11.58 -4.98 -16.56
C ALA A 315 -10.94 -4.11 -17.66
N THR A 316 -11.74 -3.46 -18.50
CA THR A 316 -11.26 -2.52 -19.52
C THR A 316 -10.66 -1.26 -18.89
N ILE A 317 -11.30 -0.68 -17.87
CA ILE A 317 -10.75 0.47 -17.12
C ILE A 317 -9.41 0.09 -16.49
N ALA A 318 -9.35 -1.10 -15.87
CA ALA A 318 -8.14 -1.65 -15.28
C ALA A 318 -7.00 -1.79 -16.29
N GLU A 319 -7.26 -2.41 -17.44
CA GLU A 319 -6.27 -2.56 -18.50
C GLU A 319 -5.79 -1.20 -19.03
N ARG A 320 -6.72 -0.29 -19.34
CA ARG A 320 -6.41 1.05 -19.83
C ARG A 320 -5.53 1.82 -18.85
N SER A 321 -5.82 1.74 -17.54
CA SER A 321 -4.99 2.38 -16.51
C SER A 321 -3.54 1.89 -16.49
N LEU A 322 -3.29 0.64 -16.90
CA LEU A 322 -1.93 0.08 -17.00
C LEU A 322 -1.17 0.53 -18.25
N ASP A 323 -1.89 0.82 -19.33
CA ASP A 323 -1.31 1.30 -20.59
C ASP A 323 -1.07 2.80 -20.58
N GLU A 324 -1.98 3.55 -19.98
CA GLU A 324 -1.97 5.02 -19.96
C GLU A 324 -1.58 5.50 -18.55
N MET A 325 -0.38 5.10 -18.10
CA MET A 325 0.09 5.44 -16.75
C MET A 325 0.27 6.95 -16.54
N ASP A 326 0.66 7.69 -17.58
CA ASP A 326 0.84 9.15 -17.49
C ASP A 326 -0.53 9.87 -17.38
N GLU A 327 -1.55 9.36 -18.07
CA GLU A 327 -2.94 9.83 -17.91
C GLU A 327 -3.45 9.49 -16.50
N SER A 328 -3.14 8.30 -16.00
CA SER A 328 -3.49 7.88 -14.63
C SER A 328 -2.85 8.79 -13.58
N ASP A 329 -1.60 9.23 -13.76
CA ASP A 329 -0.92 10.19 -12.87
C ASP A 329 -1.59 11.56 -12.91
N THR A 330 -1.90 12.04 -14.12
CA THR A 330 -2.62 13.31 -14.31
C THR A 330 -3.99 13.28 -13.64
N MET A 331 -4.74 12.20 -13.81
CA MET A 331 -6.05 12.01 -13.17
C MET A 331 -5.94 11.90 -11.65
N THR A 332 -4.92 11.22 -11.14
CA THR A 332 -4.64 11.12 -9.70
C THR A 332 -4.43 12.51 -9.09
N ALA A 333 -3.59 13.33 -9.73
CA ALA A 333 -3.34 14.71 -9.30
C ALA A 333 -4.62 15.59 -9.42
N LEU A 334 -5.39 15.44 -10.51
CA LEU A 334 -6.62 16.21 -10.71
C LEU A 334 -7.67 15.92 -9.62
N ILE A 335 -7.93 14.64 -9.33
CA ILE A 335 -8.86 14.22 -8.27
C ILE A 335 -8.45 14.83 -6.93
N GLY A 336 -7.15 14.73 -6.61
CA GLY A 336 -6.56 15.32 -5.41
C GLY A 336 -6.73 16.83 -5.31
N ALA A 337 -6.48 17.55 -6.40
CA ALA A 337 -6.62 19.00 -6.44
C ALA A 337 -8.08 19.44 -6.26
N MET A 338 -9.04 18.75 -6.90
CA MET A 338 -10.47 19.01 -6.70
C MET A 338 -10.89 18.81 -5.24
N LEU A 339 -10.39 17.76 -4.59
CA LEU A 339 -10.61 17.53 -3.16
C LEU A 339 -9.99 18.62 -2.29
N ALA A 340 -8.79 19.09 -2.63
CA ALA A 340 -8.12 20.17 -1.90
C ALA A 340 -8.98 21.46 -1.89
N LEU A 341 -9.52 21.85 -3.05
CA LEU A 341 -10.39 23.02 -3.17
C LEU A 341 -11.63 22.88 -2.28
N GLU A 342 -12.31 21.74 -2.37
CA GLU A 342 -13.54 21.50 -1.60
C GLU A 342 -13.28 21.48 -0.08
N LEU A 343 -12.19 20.86 0.36
CA LEU A 343 -11.82 20.76 1.77
C LEU A 343 -11.35 22.09 2.36
N THR A 344 -10.83 22.99 1.53
CA THR A 344 -10.21 24.24 1.97
C THR A 344 -11.01 25.50 1.63
N LYS A 345 -12.17 25.36 0.99
CA LYS A 345 -13.03 26.49 0.61
C LYS A 345 -13.44 27.41 1.77
N SER A 346 -13.54 26.87 2.99
CA SER A 346 -13.90 27.62 4.20
C SER A 346 -12.71 28.32 4.86
N GLN A 347 -11.49 28.08 4.38
CA GLN A 347 -10.29 28.73 4.90
C GLN A 347 -10.28 30.21 4.54
N ARG A 348 -9.67 31.02 5.42
CA ARG A 348 -9.55 32.46 5.19
C ARG A 348 -8.70 32.72 3.95
N LYS A 349 -9.11 33.70 3.14
CA LYS A 349 -8.30 34.21 2.02
C LYS A 349 -6.91 34.61 2.55
N GLY A 350 -5.86 34.14 1.89
CA GLY A 350 -4.46 34.31 2.30
C GLY A 350 -3.90 33.21 3.21
N SER A 351 -4.69 32.23 3.64
CA SER A 351 -4.16 31.00 4.23
C SER A 351 -3.29 30.26 3.21
N PRO A 352 -2.14 29.66 3.60
CA PRO A 352 -1.30 28.87 2.69
C PRO A 352 -2.02 27.64 2.11
N PHE A 353 -3.18 27.27 2.67
CA PHE A 353 -4.00 26.17 2.21
C PHE A 353 -5.34 26.61 1.63
N HIS A 354 -5.57 27.90 1.41
CA HIS A 354 -6.74 28.36 0.65
C HIS A 354 -6.41 28.34 -0.84
N PHE A 355 -6.93 27.36 -1.57
CA PHE A 355 -6.71 27.22 -3.01
C PHE A 355 -7.90 27.79 -3.79
N GLU A 356 -7.62 28.76 -4.67
CA GLU A 356 -8.65 29.38 -5.52
C GLU A 356 -8.92 28.57 -6.80
N ASP A 357 -7.93 27.82 -7.28
CA ASP A 357 -8.03 26.97 -8.46
C ASP A 357 -7.14 25.72 -8.35
N ILE A 358 -7.48 24.67 -9.11
CA ILE A 358 -6.82 23.36 -9.05
C ILE A 358 -5.32 23.41 -9.42
N THR A 359 -4.88 24.41 -10.19
CA THR A 359 -3.47 24.55 -10.63
C THR A 359 -2.57 25.11 -9.54
N LYS A 360 -3.15 25.69 -8.48
CA LYS A 360 -2.41 26.20 -7.30
C LYS A 360 -2.17 25.13 -6.25
N VAL A 361 -2.80 23.97 -6.37
CA VAL A 361 -2.59 22.87 -5.42
C VAL A 361 -1.25 22.22 -5.73
N PRO A 362 -0.33 22.13 -4.75
CA PRO A 362 0.93 21.40 -4.93
C PRO A 362 0.67 19.96 -5.37
N SER A 363 1.39 19.52 -6.40
CA SER A 363 1.15 18.22 -7.04
C SER A 363 1.36 17.03 -6.09
N ASP A 364 2.30 17.14 -5.16
CA ASP A 364 2.55 16.15 -4.11
C ASP A 364 1.37 16.07 -3.12
N LEU A 365 0.86 17.22 -2.67
CA LEU A 365 -0.33 17.30 -1.81
C LEU A 365 -1.55 16.72 -2.51
N ALA A 366 -1.76 17.07 -3.79
CA ALA A 366 -2.86 16.57 -4.59
C ALA A 366 -2.82 15.03 -4.69
N ARG A 367 -1.68 14.44 -5.05
CA ARG A 367 -1.54 12.98 -5.08
C ARG A 367 -1.85 12.35 -3.73
N SER A 368 -1.28 12.86 -2.63
CA SER A 368 -1.60 12.35 -1.29
C SER A 368 -3.09 12.44 -0.95
N LEU A 369 -3.77 13.54 -1.30
CA LEU A 369 -5.22 13.70 -1.07
C LEU A 369 -6.04 12.65 -1.80
N SER A 370 -5.67 12.31 -3.03
CA SER A 370 -6.35 11.27 -3.80
C SER A 370 -6.29 9.90 -3.12
N PHE A 371 -5.26 9.63 -2.30
CA PHE A 371 -5.06 8.37 -1.59
C PHE A 371 -5.76 8.31 -0.23
N THR A 372 -6.23 9.43 0.30
CA THR A 372 -6.83 9.54 1.64
C THR A 372 -8.34 9.67 1.63
N ILE A 373 -9.00 9.43 0.49
CA ILE A 373 -10.46 9.50 0.36
C ILE A 373 -11.12 8.51 1.34
N THR A 374 -12.13 9.00 2.07
CA THR A 374 -13.00 8.19 2.93
C THR A 374 -14.34 8.05 2.23
N SER A 375 -14.46 7.04 1.39
CA SER A 375 -15.68 6.71 0.65
C SER A 375 -15.79 5.20 0.49
N ASP A 376 -17.00 4.73 0.23
CA ASP A 376 -17.30 3.32 0.05
C ASP A 376 -17.02 2.89 -1.40
N VAL A 377 -16.10 1.95 -1.58
CA VAL A 377 -15.73 1.39 -2.89
C VAL A 377 -16.79 0.44 -3.45
N ASN A 378 -17.86 0.17 -2.71
CA ASN A 378 -19.00 -0.56 -3.26
C ASN A 378 -19.81 0.29 -4.24
N ASP A 379 -19.75 1.62 -4.12
CA ASP A 379 -20.21 2.56 -5.12
C ASP A 379 -19.40 2.40 -6.43
N PRO A 380 -20.06 2.09 -7.57
CA PRO A 380 -19.39 1.90 -8.86
C PRO A 380 -18.52 3.07 -9.31
N GLU A 381 -18.92 4.33 -9.06
CA GLU A 381 -18.15 5.51 -9.43
C GLU A 381 -16.91 5.66 -8.57
N VAL A 382 -17.02 5.37 -7.27
CA VAL A 382 -15.89 5.37 -6.34
C VAL A 382 -14.90 4.25 -6.72
N PHE A 383 -15.40 3.06 -7.07
CA PHE A 383 -14.56 1.95 -7.52
C PHE A 383 -13.85 2.26 -8.84
N ALA A 384 -14.53 2.88 -9.81
CA ALA A 384 -13.91 3.31 -11.06
C ALA A 384 -12.77 4.31 -10.82
N LYS A 385 -12.96 5.29 -9.91
CA LYS A 385 -11.89 6.22 -9.49
C LYS A 385 -10.73 5.47 -8.85
N LEU A 386 -10.99 4.46 -8.02
CA LEU A 386 -9.95 3.64 -7.41
C LEU A 386 -9.11 2.91 -8.46
N LEU A 387 -9.74 2.34 -9.49
CA LEU A 387 -9.03 1.69 -10.59
C LEU A 387 -8.13 2.65 -11.37
N LEU A 388 -8.59 3.89 -11.61
CA LEU A 388 -7.80 4.91 -12.30
C LEU A 388 -6.54 5.31 -11.53
N ILE A 389 -6.61 5.43 -10.20
CA ILE A 389 -5.45 5.81 -9.38
C ILE A 389 -4.58 4.62 -8.96
N ALA A 390 -5.09 3.39 -9.08
CA ALA A 390 -4.44 2.18 -8.60
C ALA A 390 -2.99 2.02 -9.10
N PRO A 391 -2.66 2.26 -10.38
CA PRO A 391 -1.27 2.14 -10.85
C PRO A 391 -0.30 3.11 -10.16
N ILE A 392 -0.79 4.32 -9.83
CA ILE A 392 0.01 5.38 -9.20
C ILE A 392 0.19 5.06 -7.71
N ALA A 393 -0.91 4.72 -7.02
CA ALA A 393 -0.87 4.26 -5.63
C ALA A 393 0.06 3.05 -5.45
N ALA A 394 0.00 2.09 -6.38
CA ALA A 394 0.86 0.91 -6.35
C ALA A 394 2.34 1.27 -6.45
N ARG A 395 2.71 2.35 -7.14
CA ARG A 395 4.10 2.81 -7.35
C ARG A 395 4.60 3.84 -6.33
N ALA A 396 3.69 4.50 -5.62
CA ALA A 396 3.98 5.57 -4.66
C ALA A 396 5.08 5.20 -3.63
N ALA A 397 5.68 6.23 -3.04
CA ALA A 397 6.41 6.06 -1.79
C ALA A 397 5.40 5.84 -0.64
N PRO A 398 5.74 5.08 0.41
CA PRO A 398 4.81 4.80 1.49
C PRO A 398 4.32 6.07 2.21
N GLU A 399 5.17 7.08 2.34
CA GLU A 399 4.85 8.40 2.90
C GLU A 399 3.85 9.21 2.06
N ASP A 400 3.78 8.98 0.74
CA ASP A 400 2.83 9.68 -0.14
C ASP A 400 1.38 9.27 0.13
N LEU A 401 1.15 8.11 0.76
CA LEU A 401 -0.17 7.60 1.15
C LEU A 401 -0.79 8.35 2.34
N TYR A 402 -0.07 9.35 2.85
CA TYR A 402 -0.42 10.13 4.04
C TYR A 402 -0.29 11.62 3.75
N LEU A 403 -1.17 12.39 4.37
CA LEU A 403 -1.18 13.85 4.23
C LEU A 403 -0.17 14.50 5.17
N PRO A 404 0.46 15.61 4.76
CA PRO A 404 1.30 16.40 5.65
C PRO A 404 0.53 16.88 6.87
N LYS A 405 1.16 16.85 8.04
CA LYS A 405 0.56 17.29 9.31
C LYS A 405 -0.01 18.70 9.23
N ALA A 406 0.72 19.62 8.59
CA ALA A 406 0.29 21.01 8.42
C ALA A 406 -1.04 21.13 7.64
N PHE A 407 -1.28 20.23 6.67
CA PHE A 407 -2.55 20.20 5.94
C PHE A 407 -3.67 19.60 6.80
N ILE A 408 -3.41 18.48 7.49
CA ILE A 408 -4.38 17.83 8.39
C ILE A 408 -4.88 18.83 9.44
N GLU A 409 -3.99 19.61 10.07
CA GLU A 409 -4.37 20.59 11.09
C GLU A 409 -5.38 21.64 10.60
N VAL A 410 -5.50 21.84 9.28
CA VAL A 410 -6.37 22.85 8.67
C VAL A 410 -7.76 22.31 8.35
N TYR A 411 -7.87 21.07 7.86
CA TYR A 411 -9.17 20.50 7.44
C TYR A 411 -9.74 19.43 8.38
N ARG A 412 -8.96 18.98 9.37
CA ARG A 412 -9.34 17.89 10.28
C ARG A 412 -10.72 18.11 10.87
N LYS A 413 -11.59 17.12 10.69
CA LYS A 413 -12.90 17.05 11.33
C LYS A 413 -12.82 16.03 12.47
N PRO A 414 -13.24 16.38 13.70
CA PRO A 414 -13.37 15.38 14.75
C PRO A 414 -14.30 14.25 14.29
N TRP A 415 -13.91 13.01 14.56
CA TRP A 415 -14.73 11.85 14.29
C TRP A 415 -16.12 12.00 14.93
N ARG A 416 -17.14 11.57 14.21
CA ARG A 416 -18.51 11.45 14.69
C ARG A 416 -19.06 10.05 14.38
N PRO A 417 -20.03 9.55 15.16
CA PRO A 417 -20.66 8.25 14.90
C PRO A 417 -21.16 8.08 13.45
N GLU A 418 -21.63 9.16 12.83
CA GLU A 418 -22.12 9.19 11.45
C GLU A 418 -21.03 8.81 10.43
N ASP A 419 -19.76 9.10 10.72
CA ASP A 419 -18.65 8.78 9.82
C ASP A 419 -18.48 7.25 9.71
N SER A 420 -18.56 6.53 10.83
CA SER A 420 -18.54 5.06 10.84
C SER A 420 -19.81 4.48 10.21
N LEU A 421 -20.97 5.10 10.44
CA LEU A 421 -22.24 4.64 9.87
C LEU A 421 -22.27 4.77 8.35
N ALA A 422 -21.73 5.86 7.80
CA ALA A 422 -21.63 6.07 6.35
C ALA A 422 -20.84 4.94 5.67
N LEU A 423 -19.78 4.43 6.31
CA LEU A 423 -18.99 3.31 5.80
C LEU A 423 -19.70 1.96 5.92
N LEU A 424 -20.72 1.86 6.78
CA LEU A 424 -21.48 0.63 7.00
C LEU A 424 -22.76 0.55 6.16
N GLU A 425 -23.10 1.59 5.40
CA GLU A 425 -24.38 1.68 4.69
C GLU A 425 -24.49 0.64 3.54
N SER A 426 -23.42 0.34 2.79
CA SER A 426 -23.45 -0.71 1.76
C SER A 426 -23.75 -2.10 2.32
N TYR A 427 -23.20 -2.44 3.48
CA TYR A 427 -23.50 -3.72 4.15
C TYR A 427 -24.97 -3.83 4.51
N LYS A 428 -25.62 -2.71 4.84
CA LYS A 428 -27.04 -2.66 5.14
C LYS A 428 -27.89 -2.86 3.89
N GLU A 429 -27.47 -2.34 2.73
CA GLU A 429 -28.15 -2.59 1.46
C GLU A 429 -28.06 -4.06 1.03
N GLU A 430 -26.89 -4.68 1.14
CA GLU A 430 -26.71 -6.12 0.88
C GLU A 430 -27.62 -6.98 1.77
N LEU A 431 -27.84 -6.57 3.02
CA LEU A 431 -28.73 -7.26 3.95
C LEU A 431 -30.22 -7.06 3.70
N ARG A 432 -30.59 -5.98 3.00
CA ARG A 432 -31.98 -5.70 2.61
C ARG A 432 -32.39 -6.47 1.36
N MET A 433 -31.45 -7.04 0.61
CA MET A 433 -31.76 -7.90 -0.54
C MET A 433 -32.55 -9.14 -0.06
N PRO A 434 -33.76 -9.39 -0.60
CA PRO A 434 -34.53 -10.57 -0.21
C PRO A 434 -33.74 -11.82 -0.55
N VAL A 435 -33.45 -12.66 0.45
CA VAL A 435 -32.93 -14.01 0.21
C VAL A 435 -33.89 -14.69 -0.76
N PRO A 436 -33.43 -15.18 -1.92
CA PRO A 436 -34.29 -15.88 -2.85
C PRO A 436 -35.04 -16.97 -2.09
N LYS A 437 -36.37 -16.94 -2.14
CA LYS A 437 -37.17 -17.99 -1.49
C LYS A 437 -36.65 -19.33 -2.02
N PRO A 438 -36.29 -20.28 -1.14
CA PRO A 438 -35.78 -21.57 -1.59
C PRO A 438 -36.75 -22.15 -2.61
N LYS A 439 -36.22 -22.63 -3.74
CA LYS A 439 -37.04 -23.28 -4.76
C LYS A 439 -37.66 -24.53 -4.15
N GLY A 440 -38.95 -24.45 -3.84
CA GLY A 440 -39.68 -25.53 -3.19
C GLY A 440 -40.85 -25.00 -2.36
N PRO A 441 -41.77 -25.88 -1.95
CA PRO A 441 -42.82 -25.51 -1.02
C PRO A 441 -42.19 -25.00 0.29
N THR A 442 -42.68 -23.88 0.81
CA THR A 442 -42.28 -23.48 2.16
C THR A 442 -42.75 -24.56 3.15
N ARG A 443 -42.01 -24.76 4.25
CA ARG A 443 -42.36 -25.73 5.29
C ARG A 443 -43.83 -25.65 5.75
N ASN A 444 -44.40 -24.43 5.76
CA ASN A 444 -45.80 -24.19 6.10
C ASN A 444 -46.75 -24.05 4.90
N GLY A 445 -46.24 -24.05 3.67
CA GLY A 445 -47.02 -23.95 2.43
C GLY A 445 -47.65 -25.28 2.02
N PRO A 446 -48.54 -25.27 1.01
CA PRO A 446 -49.18 -26.47 0.50
C PRO A 446 -48.14 -27.46 -0.05
N CYS A 447 -48.35 -28.74 0.24
CA CYS A 447 -47.47 -29.80 -0.24
C CYS A 447 -47.63 -29.99 -1.76
N PRO A 448 -46.53 -30.08 -2.54
CA PRO A 448 -46.58 -30.20 -4.00
C PRO A 448 -47.10 -31.55 -4.49
N CYS A 449 -47.27 -32.54 -3.62
CA CYS A 449 -47.89 -33.83 -3.97
C CYS A 449 -49.42 -33.78 -4.10
N GLY A 450 -50.05 -32.62 -3.89
CA GLY A 450 -51.50 -32.45 -4.02
C GLY A 450 -52.33 -32.95 -2.83
N SER A 451 -51.69 -33.34 -1.71
CA SER A 451 -52.39 -33.89 -0.54
C SER A 451 -53.25 -32.89 0.25
N GLY A 452 -53.20 -31.60 -0.08
CA GLY A 452 -53.84 -30.52 0.68
C GLY A 452 -53.23 -30.25 2.06
N LYS A 453 -52.22 -31.03 2.50
CA LYS A 453 -51.52 -30.85 3.78
C LYS A 453 -50.37 -29.83 3.65
N LYS A 454 -49.95 -29.25 4.78
CA LYS A 454 -48.72 -28.43 4.84
C LYS A 454 -47.51 -29.32 4.53
N TYR A 455 -46.54 -28.83 3.75
CA TYR A 455 -45.35 -29.59 3.31
C TYR A 455 -44.64 -30.31 4.47
N LYS A 456 -44.48 -29.65 5.62
CA LYS A 456 -43.86 -30.22 6.83
C LYS A 456 -44.56 -31.42 7.48
N ARG A 457 -45.82 -31.66 7.12
CA ARG A 457 -46.65 -32.75 7.63
C ARG A 457 -46.92 -33.79 6.55
N CYS A 458 -46.16 -33.77 5.47
CA CYS A 458 -46.43 -34.59 4.29
C CYS A 458 -45.16 -35.13 3.62
N CYS A 459 -44.37 -34.27 2.96
CA CYS A 459 -43.24 -34.71 2.12
C CYS A 459 -41.91 -34.08 2.54
N SER A 460 -41.82 -33.58 3.78
CA SER A 460 -40.57 -33.05 4.35
C SER A 460 -39.94 -34.00 5.39
N GLU A 461 -40.39 -35.26 5.42
CA GLU A 461 -39.71 -36.35 6.14
C GLU A 461 -38.83 -37.12 5.15
#